data_AF-A0A074VHD6-F1
#
_entry.id   AF-A0A074VHD6-F1
#
_cell.length_a   1.000
_cell.length_b   1.000
_cell.length_c   1.000
_cell.angle_alpha   90.00
_cell.angle_beta   90.00
_cell.angle_gamma   90.00
#
_symmetry.space_group_name_H-M   'P 1'
#
loop_
_entity.id
_entity.type
_entity.pdbx_description
1 polymer ?
#
loop_
_entity_poly.entity_id
_entity_poly.type
_entity_poly.pdbx_seq_one_letter_code
_entity_poly.pdbx_strand_id
1 'polypeptide(L)'
;MLRFINRLSHKTQFETGKIISSEGIINDNGQIIANGGIDLTSKTGLNNHGSLNLNKLTVSGEIFDNYQGKLSARQALINTNSIDNHQGEITTTELLSAKSGKL
;
A
#
# COMPACT_ATOMS: atom_id res chain seq x y z
N MET A 1 -29.07 40.78 5.77
CA MET A 1 -28.75 39.62 6.62
C MET A 1 -28.22 38.51 5.72
N LEU A 2 -26.92 38.26 5.71
CA LEU A 2 -26.27 37.27 4.83
C LEU A 2 -26.17 35.93 5.59
N ARG A 3 -26.72 34.85 5.04
CA ARG A 3 -26.65 33.51 5.63
C ARG A 3 -25.35 32.83 5.18
N PHE A 4 -24.43 32.58 6.10
CA PHE A 4 -23.27 31.72 5.87
C PHE A 4 -23.72 30.26 5.90
N ILE A 5 -23.58 29.54 4.78
CA ILE A 5 -23.79 28.09 4.73
C ILE A 5 -22.45 27.44 5.08
N ASN A 6 -22.39 26.86 6.27
CA ASN A 6 -21.24 26.10 6.73
C ASN A 6 -21.26 24.73 6.01
N ARG A 7 -20.51 24.57 4.92
CA ARG A 7 -20.31 23.23 4.32
C ARG A 7 -19.34 22.46 5.23
N LEU A 8 -19.89 21.65 6.13
CA LEU A 8 -19.15 20.58 6.78
C LEU A 8 -18.56 19.70 5.67
N SER A 9 -17.23 19.67 5.56
CA SER A 9 -16.55 18.70 4.71
C SER A 9 -16.83 17.32 5.28
N HIS A 10 -17.77 16.59 4.68
CA HIS A 10 -17.86 15.16 4.88
C HIS A 10 -16.58 14.56 4.29
N LYS A 11 -15.60 14.28 5.17
CA LYS A 11 -14.58 13.29 4.86
C LYS A 11 -15.34 11.99 4.63
N THR A 12 -15.51 11.60 3.37
CA THR A 12 -16.10 10.31 3.02
C THR A 12 -15.16 9.25 3.56
N GLN A 13 -15.44 8.75 4.75
CA GLN A 13 -14.76 7.59 5.29
C GLN A 13 -15.29 6.40 4.51
N PHE A 14 -14.53 5.95 3.52
CA PHE A 14 -14.84 4.70 2.82
C PHE A 14 -14.73 3.55 3.82
N GLU A 15 -15.67 2.61 3.76
CA GLU A 15 -15.60 1.37 4.54
C GLU A 15 -14.29 0.63 4.24
N THR A 16 -13.74 -0.03 5.26
CA THR A 16 -12.47 -0.73 5.11
C THR A 16 -12.64 -1.92 4.15
N GLY A 17 -11.90 -1.91 3.04
CA GLY A 17 -11.90 -2.99 2.05
C GLY A 17 -10.71 -3.94 2.23
N LYS A 18 -10.78 -5.13 1.63
CA LYS A 18 -9.66 -6.10 1.62
C LYS A 18 -9.40 -6.64 0.22
N ILE A 19 -8.13 -6.67 -0.17
CA ILE A 19 -7.64 -7.40 -1.34
C ILE A 19 -6.68 -8.46 -0.83
N ILE A 20 -6.97 -9.73 -1.12
CA ILE A 20 -6.14 -10.86 -0.72
C ILE A 20 -5.80 -11.64 -1.98
N SER A 21 -4.53 -11.70 -2.31
CA SER A 21 -4.01 -12.55 -3.38
C SER A 21 -3.19 -13.69 -2.78
N SER A 22 -3.58 -14.91 -3.13
CA SER A 22 -2.75 -16.10 -2.90
C SER A 22 -1.65 -16.22 -3.95
N GLU A 23 -1.80 -15.51 -5.07
CA GLU A 23 -0.79 -15.32 -6.11
C GLU A 23 -0.06 -13.99 -5.94
N GLY A 24 0.95 -13.73 -6.77
CA GLY A 24 1.67 -12.47 -6.76
C GLY A 24 0.75 -11.32 -7.19
N ILE A 25 1.05 -10.11 -6.73
CA ILE A 25 0.37 -8.90 -7.22
C ILE A 25 1.34 -8.15 -8.13
N ILE A 26 0.85 -7.73 -9.28
CA ILE A 26 1.59 -6.91 -10.25
C ILE A 26 0.85 -5.59 -10.42
N ASN A 27 1.50 -4.49 -10.10
CA ASN A 27 1.01 -3.13 -10.27
C ASN A 27 2.03 -2.29 -11.07
N ASP A 28 2.40 -2.78 -12.24
CA ASP A 28 3.38 -2.13 -13.11
C ASP A 28 2.74 -0.96 -13.84
N ASN A 29 3.28 0.25 -13.65
CA ASN A 29 2.75 1.50 -14.18
C ASN A 29 1.26 1.78 -13.81
N GLY A 30 0.70 1.00 -12.89
CA GLY A 30 -0.70 1.04 -12.47
C GLY A 30 -0.93 1.91 -11.23
N GLN A 31 -2.19 2.00 -10.81
CA GLN A 31 -2.58 2.71 -9.60
C GLN A 31 -3.61 1.90 -8.81
N ILE A 32 -3.31 1.65 -7.53
CA ILE A 32 -4.28 1.19 -6.53
C ILE A 32 -4.46 2.31 -5.52
N ILE A 33 -5.52 3.10 -5.70
CA ILE A 33 -5.86 4.23 -4.84
C ILE A 33 -7.02 3.82 -3.95
N ALA A 34 -6.74 3.57 -2.67
CA ALA A 34 -7.73 3.16 -1.69
C ALA A 34 -8.15 4.26 -0.72
N ASN A 35 -7.66 5.50 -0.90
CA ASN A 35 -7.82 6.60 0.06
C ASN A 35 -7.46 6.20 1.51
N GLY A 36 -6.51 5.28 1.67
CA GLY A 36 -6.10 4.74 2.97
C GLY A 36 -7.12 3.82 3.66
N GLY A 37 -8.12 3.29 2.94
CA GLY A 37 -9.17 2.41 3.49
C GLY A 37 -9.01 0.92 3.17
N ILE A 38 -8.09 0.51 2.29
CA ILE A 38 -7.95 -0.91 1.89
C ILE A 38 -6.73 -1.54 2.55
N ASP A 39 -6.93 -2.75 3.07
CA ASP A 39 -5.86 -3.67 3.44
C ASP A 39 -5.51 -4.56 2.25
N LEU A 40 -4.24 -4.54 1.82
CA LEU A 40 -3.71 -5.41 0.77
C LEU A 40 -2.88 -6.52 1.40
N THR A 41 -3.15 -7.77 1.04
CA THR A 41 -2.33 -8.94 1.40
C THR A 41 -1.89 -9.68 0.16
N SER A 42 -0.57 -9.82 -0.05
CA SER A 42 0.01 -10.67 -1.08
C SER A 42 0.89 -11.74 -0.45
N LYS A 43 0.66 -13.02 -0.80
CA LYS A 43 1.33 -14.15 -0.12
C LYS A 43 2.61 -14.63 -0.79
N THR A 44 2.79 -14.35 -2.07
CA THR A 44 3.92 -14.86 -2.87
C THR A 44 4.85 -13.78 -3.40
N GLY A 45 4.47 -12.50 -3.27
CA GLY A 45 5.31 -11.35 -3.62
C GLY A 45 4.50 -10.19 -4.18
N LEU A 46 5.15 -9.06 -4.39
CA LEU A 46 4.54 -7.84 -4.94
C LEU A 46 5.53 -7.17 -5.89
N ASN A 47 5.09 -6.89 -7.11
CA ASN A 47 5.75 -5.98 -8.04
C ASN A 47 4.92 -4.69 -8.10
N ASN A 48 5.54 -3.57 -7.77
CA ASN A 48 4.93 -2.25 -7.79
C ASN A 48 5.88 -1.24 -8.41
N HIS A 49 5.76 -1.02 -9.71
CA HIS A 49 6.41 0.10 -10.41
C HIS A 49 5.44 1.28 -10.64
N GLY A 50 4.25 1.20 -10.06
CA GLY A 50 3.19 2.21 -10.10
C GLY A 50 3.01 2.93 -8.77
N SER A 51 1.76 3.22 -8.41
CA SER A 51 1.39 3.86 -7.13
C SER A 51 0.40 3.05 -6.31
N LEU A 52 0.71 2.86 -5.02
CA LEU A 52 -0.15 2.24 -4.01
C LEU A 52 -0.45 3.25 -2.89
N ASN A 53 -1.73 3.44 -2.58
CA ASN A 53 -2.17 4.18 -1.40
C ASN A 53 -3.14 3.32 -0.58
N LEU A 54 -2.71 2.83 0.58
CA LEU A 54 -3.36 1.77 1.35
C LEU A 54 -3.57 2.13 2.82
N ASN A 55 -4.46 1.40 3.51
CA ASN A 55 -4.47 1.36 4.97
C ASN A 55 -3.28 0.54 5.45
N LYS A 56 -3.29 -0.74 5.12
CA LYS A 56 -2.30 -1.71 5.53
C LYS A 56 -1.81 -2.50 4.32
N LEU A 57 -0.50 -2.73 4.28
CA LEU A 57 0.13 -3.66 3.37
C LEU A 57 0.70 -4.83 4.15
N THR A 58 0.40 -6.06 3.74
CA THR A 58 1.08 -7.28 4.20
C THR A 58 1.60 -8.03 2.98
N VAL A 59 2.92 -8.23 2.89
CA VAL A 59 3.54 -8.99 1.80
C VAL A 59 4.41 -10.08 2.38
N SER A 60 4.25 -11.30 1.87
CA SER A 60 5.18 -12.39 2.05
C SER A 60 5.58 -13.03 0.73
N GLY A 61 6.60 -13.88 0.75
CA GLY A 61 6.98 -14.70 -0.40
C GLY A 61 8.34 -14.32 -0.97
N GLU A 62 8.48 -14.41 -2.29
CA GLU A 62 9.80 -14.32 -2.93
C GLU A 62 10.34 -12.90 -2.94
N ILE A 63 9.57 -11.95 -3.47
CA ILE A 63 10.06 -10.60 -3.73
C ILE A 63 9.04 -9.54 -3.33
N PHE A 64 9.56 -8.46 -2.76
CA PHE A 64 8.91 -7.16 -2.76
C PHE A 64 9.73 -6.25 -3.67
N ASP A 65 9.20 -5.96 -4.85
CA ASP A 65 9.81 -5.04 -5.82
C ASP A 65 8.98 -3.76 -5.87
N ASN A 66 9.56 -2.68 -5.36
CA ASN A 66 9.03 -1.32 -5.45
C ASN A 66 9.98 -0.40 -6.25
N TYR A 67 10.68 -0.96 -7.25
CA TYR A 67 11.58 -0.21 -8.12
C TYR A 67 10.83 0.90 -8.86
N GLN A 68 11.31 2.15 -8.74
CA GLN A 68 10.65 3.34 -9.29
C GLN A 68 9.17 3.55 -8.87
N GLY A 69 8.66 2.70 -7.97
CA GLY A 69 7.29 2.72 -7.50
C GLY A 69 7.08 3.63 -6.30
N LYS A 70 5.82 3.88 -5.98
CA LYS A 70 5.40 4.63 -4.80
C LYS A 70 4.46 3.79 -3.95
N LEU A 71 4.78 3.65 -2.68
CA LEU A 71 3.94 3.03 -1.67
C LEU A 71 3.68 4.01 -0.53
N SER A 72 2.41 4.36 -0.33
CA SER A 72 1.92 5.08 0.84
C SER A 72 0.97 4.18 1.63
N ALA A 73 1.25 3.94 2.91
CA ALA A 73 0.38 3.17 3.79
C ALA A 73 0.35 3.74 5.21
N ARG A 74 -0.63 3.36 6.04
CA ARG A 74 -0.47 3.57 7.50
C ARG A 74 0.53 2.56 8.05
N GLN A 75 0.34 1.29 7.69
CA GLN A 75 1.18 0.18 8.13
C GLN A 75 1.66 -0.65 6.93
N ALA A 76 2.93 -1.03 6.91
CA ALA A 76 3.48 -1.98 5.95
C ALA A 76 4.29 -3.06 6.68
N LEU A 77 3.89 -4.32 6.48
CA LEU A 77 4.55 -5.52 6.96
C LEU A 77 5.04 -6.31 5.75
N ILE A 78 6.35 -6.26 5.48
CA ILE A 78 6.99 -6.86 4.32
C ILE A 78 7.97 -7.92 4.84
N ASN A 79 7.72 -9.18 4.52
CA ASN A 79 8.55 -10.32 4.90
C ASN A 79 8.79 -11.23 3.69
N THR A 80 9.80 -10.90 2.89
CA THR A 80 10.09 -11.56 1.61
C THR A 80 11.52 -12.07 1.55
N ASN A 81 11.86 -12.90 0.55
CA ASN A 81 13.25 -13.34 0.37
C ASN A 81 14.14 -12.18 -0.09
N SER A 82 13.62 -11.28 -0.92
CA SER A 82 14.28 -10.04 -1.36
C SER A 82 13.37 -8.82 -1.30
N ILE A 83 13.99 -7.66 -1.12
CA ILE A 83 13.32 -6.35 -1.12
C ILE A 83 14.12 -5.45 -2.08
N ASP A 84 13.47 -4.94 -3.12
CA ASP A 84 13.97 -3.89 -3.99
C ASP A 84 13.13 -2.62 -3.81
N ASN A 85 13.79 -1.51 -3.52
CA ASN A 85 13.19 -0.17 -3.47
C ASN A 85 14.09 0.86 -4.15
N HIS A 86 14.95 0.45 -5.08
CA HIS A 86 15.84 1.38 -5.77
C HIS A 86 15.02 2.38 -6.59
N GLN A 87 15.33 3.67 -6.44
CA GLN A 87 14.59 4.77 -7.07
C GLN A 87 13.09 4.81 -6.74
N GLY A 88 12.63 4.00 -5.77
CA GLY A 88 11.27 3.95 -5.29
C GLY A 88 11.09 4.68 -3.96
N GLU A 89 9.84 4.89 -3.58
CA GLU A 89 9.45 5.57 -2.35
C GLU A 89 8.51 4.69 -1.51
N ILE A 90 8.81 4.57 -0.21
CA ILE A 90 7.93 3.96 0.78
C ILE A 90 7.69 4.99 1.88
N THR A 91 6.43 5.35 2.08
CA THR A 91 5.99 6.24 3.15
C THR A 91 4.98 5.52 4.03
N THR A 92 5.28 5.46 5.33
CA THR A 92 4.35 4.93 6.33
C THR A 92 4.10 5.97 7.42
N THR A 93 2.86 6.08 7.89
CA THR A 93 2.53 7.01 8.98
C THR A 93 2.54 6.36 10.36
N GLU A 94 2.49 5.03 10.47
CA GLU A 94 2.49 4.32 11.76
C GLU A 94 3.61 3.29 11.88
N LEU A 95 3.71 2.35 10.92
CA LEU A 95 4.66 1.25 11.01
C LEU A 95 5.20 0.85 9.64
N LEU A 96 6.52 0.76 9.56
CA LEU A 96 7.22 0.01 8.51
C LEU A 96 8.01 -1.12 9.18
N SER A 97 7.66 -2.36 8.87
CA SER A 97 8.46 -3.53 9.20
C SER A 97 8.82 -4.22 7.88
N ALA A 98 10.11 -4.19 7.54
CA ALA A 98 10.64 -4.77 6.31
C ALA A 98 11.76 -5.74 6.67
N LYS A 99 11.57 -7.01 6.36
CA LYS A 99 12.54 -8.08 6.57
C LYS A 99 12.77 -8.81 5.25
N SER A 100 14.03 -8.88 4.86
CA SER A 100 14.49 -9.71 3.76
C SER A 100 15.28 -10.91 4.28
N GLY A 101 15.03 -12.08 3.71
CA GLY A 101 15.82 -13.28 3.98
C GLY A 101 14.99 -14.55 3.81
N LYS A 102 15.65 -15.63 3.39
CA LYS A 102 15.01 -16.95 3.30
C LYS A 102 14.54 -17.37 4.70
N LEU A 103 13.25 -17.68 4.85
CA LEU A 103 12.71 -18.30 6.07
C LEU A 103 13.26 -19.73 6.26
#